data_AF-A0A8T3W9M3-F1
#
_entry.id   AF-A0A8T3W9M3-F1
#
_cell.length_a   1.000
_cell.length_b   1.000
_cell.length_c   1.000
_cell.angle_alpha   90.00
_cell.angle_beta   90.00
_cell.angle_gamma   90.00
#
_symmetry.space_group_name_H-M   'P 1'
#
loop_
_entity.id
_entity.type
_entity.pdbx_description
1 polymer ?
#
loop_
_entity_poly.entity_id
_entity_poly.type
_entity_poly.pdbx_seq_one_letter_code
_entity_poly.pdbx_strand_id
1 'polypeptide(L)'
;MRLDWKIYVIAAGALLLGLMILFLEKVFFFLIIALATILVAIVLRFVPPLKYLGIELVTLSTMLVGIVYGPVLGGIYAVTILLAHLIIGDYYIGAFLAWVVPLYISLGIASGILGGNLIGVLGVMVIAGINALSLFLTFIGESERVAKEMPYVIGNTLINSVLILNVLGVIVNFMI
;
A
#
# COMPACT_ATOMS: atom_id res chain seq x y z
N MET A 1 -30.71 -8.55 -11.55
CA MET A 1 -29.51 -7.70 -11.69
C MET A 1 -28.46 -8.19 -10.70
N ARG A 2 -27.33 -8.73 -11.15
CA ARG A 2 -26.17 -8.90 -10.27
C ARG A 2 -25.57 -7.50 -10.10
N LEU A 3 -25.58 -6.98 -8.87
CA LEU A 3 -24.86 -5.76 -8.54
C LEU A 3 -23.37 -6.00 -8.85
N ASP A 4 -22.74 -5.05 -9.54
CA ASP A 4 -21.31 -5.09 -9.81
C ASP A 4 -20.57 -5.17 -8.47
N TRP A 5 -19.66 -6.14 -8.33
CA TRP A 5 -18.90 -6.38 -7.11
C TRP A 5 -18.14 -5.11 -6.66
N LYS A 6 -17.80 -4.23 -7.62
CA LYS A 6 -17.18 -2.93 -7.36
C LYS A 6 -18.01 -2.06 -6.42
N ILE A 7 -19.33 -2.17 -6.45
CA ILE A 7 -20.24 -1.39 -5.59
C ILE A 7 -20.05 -1.78 -4.11
N TYR A 8 -19.89 -3.07 -3.82
CA TYR A 8 -19.64 -3.54 -2.46
C TYR A 8 -18.25 -3.12 -1.95
N VAL A 9 -17.25 -3.14 -2.82
CA VAL A 9 -15.88 -2.69 -2.49
C VAL A 9 -15.85 -1.18 -2.22
N ILE A 10 -16.53 -0.39 -3.04
CA ILE A 10 -16.69 1.06 -2.84
C ILE A 10 -17.42 1.33 -1.52
N ALA A 11 -18.53 0.64 -1.27
CA ALA A 11 -19.30 0.82 -0.04
C ALA A 11 -18.49 0.45 1.21
N ALA A 12 -17.73 -0.65 1.17
CA ALA A 12 -16.86 -1.06 2.28
C ALA A 12 -15.71 -0.06 2.50
N GLY A 13 -15.04 0.38 1.42
CA GLY A 13 -13.98 1.39 1.50
C GLY A 13 -14.49 2.72 2.03
N ALA A 14 -15.64 3.20 1.56
CA ALA A 14 -16.27 4.44 2.03
C ALA A 14 -16.72 4.36 3.49
N LEU A 15 -17.28 3.20 3.90
CA LEU A 15 -17.67 2.96 5.29
C LEU A 15 -16.45 2.98 6.21
N LEU A 16 -15.37 2.28 5.84
CA LEU A 16 -14.14 2.24 6.62
C LEU A 16 -13.50 3.64 6.70
N LEU A 17 -13.44 4.37 5.59
CA LEU A 17 -12.93 5.74 5.57
C LEU A 17 -13.78 6.67 6.46
N GLY A 18 -15.11 6.56 6.38
CA GLY A 18 -16.05 7.31 7.22
C GLY A 18 -15.90 7.00 8.71
N LEU A 19 -15.73 5.72 9.07
CA LEU A 19 -15.43 5.32 10.45
C LEU A 19 -14.10 5.93 10.92
N MET A 20 -13.05 5.89 10.10
CA MET A 20 -11.76 6.48 10.46
C MET A 20 -11.82 7.99 10.68
N ILE A 21 -12.63 8.72 9.91
CA ILE A 21 -12.84 10.16 10.09
C ILE A 21 -13.47 10.47 11.46
N LEU A 22 -14.37 9.61 11.96
CA LEU A 22 -15.07 9.82 13.23
C LEU A 22 -14.19 9.59 14.47
N PHE A 23 -13.09 8.83 14.35
CA PHE A 23 -12.24 8.43 15.48
C PHE A 23 -10.88 9.14 15.54
N LEU A 24 -10.58 10.06 14.62
CA LEU A 24 -9.26 10.67 14.52
C LEU A 24 -9.31 12.19 14.80
N GLU A 25 -8.73 12.67 15.90
CA GLU A 25 -8.59 14.14 16.10
C GLU A 25 -7.66 14.80 15.06
N LYS A 26 -6.82 14.01 14.37
CA LYS A 26 -5.91 14.47 13.31
C LYS A 26 -6.35 14.00 11.90
N VAL A 27 -7.67 13.96 11.61
CA VAL A 27 -8.26 13.53 10.32
C VAL A 27 -7.54 14.09 9.10
N PHE A 28 -7.13 15.36 9.17
CA PHE A 28 -6.58 16.08 8.02
C PHE A 28 -5.33 15.41 7.44
N PHE A 29 -4.42 14.92 8.29
CA PHE A 29 -3.19 14.28 7.83
C PHE A 29 -3.46 12.91 7.18
N PHE A 30 -4.36 12.14 7.79
CA PHE A 30 -4.82 10.88 7.26
C PHE A 30 -5.43 11.04 5.86
N LEU A 31 -6.29 12.04 5.70
CA LEU A 31 -6.92 12.35 4.42
C LEU A 31 -5.89 12.74 3.35
N ILE A 32 -4.91 13.59 3.70
CA ILE A 32 -3.84 14.00 2.79
C ILE A 32 -3.04 12.79 2.30
N ILE A 33 -2.64 11.90 3.22
CA ILE A 33 -1.87 10.71 2.86
C ILE A 33 -2.67 9.77 1.96
N ALA A 34 -3.94 9.53 2.30
CA ALA A 34 -4.83 8.69 1.51
C ALA A 34 -5.01 9.26 0.09
N LEU A 35 -5.27 10.56 -0.02
CA LEU A 35 -5.41 11.27 -1.29
C LEU A 35 -4.10 11.25 -2.09
N ALA A 36 -2.95 11.49 -1.46
CA ALA A 36 -1.65 11.43 -2.13
C ALA A 36 -1.38 10.04 -2.72
N THR A 37 -1.70 8.98 -1.98
CA THR A 37 -1.55 7.60 -2.43
C THR A 37 -2.45 7.32 -3.63
N ILE A 38 -3.72 7.73 -3.56
CA ILE A 38 -4.68 7.60 -4.67
C ILE A 38 -4.24 8.41 -5.90
N LEU A 39 -3.78 9.65 -5.72
CA LEU A 39 -3.31 10.51 -6.81
C LEU A 39 -2.09 9.91 -7.51
N VAL A 40 -1.12 9.39 -6.75
CA VAL A 40 0.03 8.69 -7.32
C VAL A 40 -0.42 7.48 -8.13
N ALA A 41 -1.34 6.67 -7.61
CA ALA A 41 -1.89 5.53 -8.37
C ALA A 41 -2.58 5.96 -9.68
N ILE A 42 -3.33 7.06 -9.65
CA ILE A 42 -3.98 7.63 -10.85
C ILE A 42 -2.92 8.11 -11.85
N VAL A 43 -1.92 8.89 -11.41
CA VAL A 43 -0.86 9.40 -12.30
C VAL A 43 -0.08 8.26 -12.94
N LEU A 44 0.29 7.23 -12.17
CA LEU A 44 1.00 6.06 -12.70
C LEU A 44 0.16 5.24 -13.69
N ARG A 45 -1.17 5.28 -13.56
CA ARG A 45 -2.08 4.67 -14.54
C ARG A 45 -2.11 5.43 -15.86
N PHE A 46 -2.14 6.77 -15.82
CA PHE A 46 -2.29 7.61 -17.01
C PHE A 46 -0.98 8.06 -17.66
N VAL A 47 0.17 7.85 -17.00
CA VAL A 47 1.51 8.17 -17.54
C VAL A 47 2.35 6.88 -17.62
N PRO A 48 2.22 6.09 -18.70
CA PRO A 48 2.79 4.75 -18.82
C PRO A 48 4.31 4.64 -18.58
N PRO A 49 5.17 5.60 -18.98
CA PRO A 49 6.60 5.53 -18.69
C PRO A 49 6.91 5.57 -17.19
N LEU A 50 6.09 6.26 -16.39
CA LEU A 50 6.28 6.38 -14.95
C LEU A 50 5.87 5.12 -14.21
N LYS A 51 5.03 4.26 -14.82
CA LYS A 51 4.65 2.96 -14.24
C LYS A 51 5.87 2.12 -13.88
N TYR A 52 6.93 2.18 -14.70
CA TYR A 52 8.18 1.43 -14.47
C TYR A 52 9.01 1.94 -13.28
N LEU A 53 8.72 3.15 -12.77
CA LEU A 53 9.34 3.64 -11.54
C LEU A 53 8.80 2.90 -10.31
N GLY A 54 7.65 2.24 -10.41
CA GLY A 54 7.14 1.39 -9.33
C GLY A 54 6.90 2.14 -8.01
N ILE A 55 6.65 3.46 -8.05
CA ILE A 55 6.42 4.25 -6.84
C ILE A 55 5.12 3.77 -6.21
N GLU A 56 5.19 3.30 -4.96
CA GLU A 56 4.04 2.78 -4.24
C GLU A 56 3.99 3.41 -2.84
N LEU A 57 3.09 4.38 -2.69
CA LEU A 57 2.91 5.06 -1.41
C LEU A 57 2.10 4.25 -0.40
N VAL A 58 1.47 3.13 -0.81
CA VAL A 58 0.64 2.31 0.07
C VAL A 58 1.45 1.78 1.25
N THR A 59 2.64 1.22 1.00
CA THR A 59 3.53 0.71 2.06
C THR A 59 3.90 1.79 3.06
N LEU A 60 4.41 2.92 2.56
CA LEU A 60 4.84 4.05 3.39
C LEU A 60 3.67 4.61 4.21
N SER A 61 2.53 4.85 3.56
CA SER A 61 1.36 5.43 4.21
C SER A 61 0.75 4.50 5.26
N THR A 62 0.67 3.21 4.99
CA THR A 62 0.23 2.20 5.97
C THR A 62 1.12 2.18 7.19
N MET A 63 2.44 2.22 6.99
CA MET A 63 3.39 2.26 8.09
C MET A 63 3.21 3.51 8.94
N LEU A 64 3.12 4.68 8.29
CA LEU A 64 2.91 5.97 8.97
C LEU A 64 1.63 5.99 9.79
N VAL A 65 0.51 5.50 9.23
CA VAL A 65 -0.75 5.45 9.97
C VAL A 65 -0.63 4.54 11.19
N GLY A 66 0.01 3.37 11.05
CA GLY A 66 0.27 2.47 12.18
C GLY A 66 1.10 3.12 13.28
N ILE A 67 2.17 3.84 12.92
CA ILE A 67 3.06 4.52 13.88
C ILE A 67 2.33 5.65 14.62
N VAL A 68 1.60 6.49 13.89
CA VAL A 68 1.03 7.74 14.42
C VAL A 68 -0.29 7.49 15.17
N TYR A 69 -1.12 6.59 14.65
CA TYR A 69 -2.48 6.35 15.13
C TYR A 69 -2.65 5.00 15.82
N GLY A 70 -1.61 4.18 15.83
CA GLY A 70 -1.60 2.88 16.47
C GLY A 70 -1.94 1.71 15.52
N PRO A 71 -1.69 0.48 16.00
CA PRO A 71 -1.62 -0.71 15.15
C PRO A 71 -2.94 -1.06 14.47
N VAL A 72 -4.07 -0.93 15.19
CA VAL A 72 -5.39 -1.25 14.66
C VAL A 72 -5.75 -0.34 13.50
N LEU A 73 -5.49 0.96 13.63
CA LEU A 73 -5.79 1.95 12.58
C LEU A 73 -4.85 1.80 11.38
N GLY A 74 -3.59 1.42 11.60
CA GLY A 74 -2.68 1.04 10.51
C GLY A 74 -3.21 -0.14 9.68
N GLY A 75 -3.70 -1.18 10.34
CA GLY A 75 -4.32 -2.34 9.68
C GLY A 75 -5.59 -1.97 8.89
N ILE A 76 -6.51 -1.20 9.50
CA ILE A 76 -7.74 -0.75 8.84
C ILE A 76 -7.44 0.14 7.64
N TYR A 77 -6.45 1.03 7.76
CA TYR A 77 -6.02 1.88 6.66
C TYR A 77 -5.49 1.05 5.48
N ALA A 78 -4.64 0.07 5.74
CA ALA A 78 -4.14 -0.85 4.72
C ALA A 78 -5.28 -1.49 3.90
N VAL A 79 -6.31 -2.00 4.58
CA VAL A 79 -7.49 -2.55 3.88
C VAL A 79 -8.16 -1.48 3.03
N THR A 80 -8.45 -0.33 3.63
CA THR A 80 -9.20 0.75 2.98
C THR A 80 -8.50 1.25 1.72
N ILE A 81 -7.20 1.50 1.80
CA ILE A 81 -6.43 2.05 0.68
C ILE A 81 -6.22 1.01 -0.42
N LEU A 82 -6.04 -0.27 -0.06
CA LEU A 82 -5.91 -1.36 -1.03
C LEU A 82 -7.22 -1.63 -1.78
N LEU A 83 -8.37 -1.54 -1.09
CA LEU A 83 -9.67 -1.61 -1.75
C LEU A 83 -9.85 -0.45 -2.74
N ALA A 84 -9.40 0.76 -2.39
CA ALA A 84 -9.39 1.88 -3.33
C ALA A 84 -8.48 1.62 -4.54
N HIS A 85 -7.29 1.04 -4.33
CA HIS A 85 -6.36 0.69 -5.41
C HIS A 85 -6.89 -0.45 -6.29
N LEU A 86 -7.64 -1.40 -5.75
CA LEU A 86 -8.33 -2.44 -6.51
C LEU A 86 -9.39 -1.88 -7.47
N ILE A 87 -10.00 -0.75 -7.13
CA ILE A 87 -10.97 -0.09 -8.02
C ILE A 87 -10.25 0.67 -9.14
N ILE A 88 -9.09 1.27 -8.81
CA ILE A 88 -8.33 2.12 -9.73
C ILE A 88 -7.44 1.28 -10.66
N GLY A 89 -6.91 0.16 -10.20
CA GLY A 89 -6.05 -0.73 -10.98
C GLY A 89 -6.79 -1.98 -11.46
N ASP A 90 -6.44 -2.46 -12.65
CA ASP A 90 -6.95 -3.70 -13.22
C ASP A 90 -6.24 -4.93 -12.61
N TYR A 91 -6.27 -5.07 -11.28
CA TYR A 91 -5.59 -6.15 -10.56
C TYR A 91 -6.40 -7.46 -10.54
N TYR A 92 -5.70 -8.59 -10.51
CA TYR A 92 -6.31 -9.91 -10.26
C TYR A 92 -6.75 -10.04 -8.79
N ILE A 93 -8.04 -9.82 -8.55
CA ILE A 93 -8.67 -9.79 -7.22
C ILE A 93 -8.35 -11.01 -6.36
N GLY A 94 -8.36 -12.22 -6.93
CA GLY A 94 -8.19 -13.46 -6.16
C GLY A 94 -6.83 -13.56 -5.46
N ALA A 95 -5.74 -13.43 -6.21
CA ALA A 95 -4.39 -13.46 -5.65
C ALA A 95 -4.09 -12.23 -4.77
N PHE A 96 -4.67 -11.08 -5.13
CA PHE A 96 -4.47 -9.83 -4.41
C PHE A 96 -5.09 -9.86 -3.00
N LEU A 97 -6.35 -10.31 -2.88
CA LEU A 97 -7.03 -10.42 -1.59
C LEU A 97 -6.42 -11.51 -0.69
N ALA A 98 -5.92 -12.61 -1.27
CA ALA A 98 -5.38 -13.72 -0.50
C ALA A 98 -3.99 -13.46 0.07
N TRP A 99 -3.16 -12.66 -0.62
CA TRP A 99 -1.75 -12.51 -0.27
C TRP A 99 -1.32 -11.07 -0.02
N VAL A 100 -1.75 -10.14 -0.87
CA VAL A 100 -1.32 -8.74 -0.79
C VAL A 100 -2.00 -8.06 0.40
N VAL A 101 -3.32 -8.16 0.51
CA VAL A 101 -4.07 -7.51 1.60
C VAL A 101 -3.59 -7.95 2.98
N PRO A 102 -3.44 -9.25 3.32
CA PRO A 102 -2.93 -9.66 4.62
C PRO A 102 -1.53 -9.12 4.94
N LEU A 103 -0.61 -9.08 3.95
CA LEU A 103 0.74 -8.55 4.14
C LEU A 103 0.72 -7.07 4.55
N TYR A 104 -0.09 -6.25 3.89
CA TYR A 104 -0.22 -4.83 4.24
C TYR A 104 -0.95 -4.61 5.57
N ILE A 105 -1.95 -5.42 5.91
CA ILE A 105 -2.59 -5.38 7.23
C ILE A 105 -1.54 -5.67 8.31
N SER A 106 -0.78 -6.75 8.15
CA SER A 106 0.28 -7.13 9.08
C SER A 106 1.35 -6.05 9.19
N LEU A 107 1.72 -5.41 8.07
CA LEU A 107 2.64 -4.29 8.05
C LEU A 107 2.13 -3.09 8.88
N GLY A 108 0.88 -2.68 8.67
CA GLY A 108 0.28 -1.55 9.41
C GLY A 108 0.10 -1.82 10.90
N ILE A 109 -0.21 -3.06 11.28
CA ILE A 109 -0.26 -3.48 12.68
C ILE A 109 1.16 -3.51 13.26
N ALA A 110 2.11 -4.14 12.58
CA ALA A 110 3.47 -4.27 13.05
C ALA A 110 4.16 -2.90 13.21
N SER A 111 3.90 -1.94 12.32
CA SER A 111 4.49 -0.60 12.41
C SER A 111 3.96 0.21 13.60
N GLY A 112 2.75 -0.07 14.10
CA GLY A 112 2.23 0.54 15.32
C GLY A 112 2.68 -0.13 16.61
N ILE A 113 3.22 -1.34 16.54
CA ILE A 113 3.77 -2.09 17.69
C ILE A 113 5.28 -1.86 17.81
N LEU A 114 5.97 -1.89 16.67
CA LEU A 114 7.42 -1.77 16.60
C LEU A 114 7.82 -0.29 16.57
N GLY A 115 8.95 0.05 17.18
CA GLY A 115 9.51 1.41 17.24
C GLY A 115 10.86 1.51 16.52
N GLY A 116 11.17 2.70 15.98
CA GLY A 116 12.51 3.06 15.48
C GLY A 116 12.95 2.35 14.20
N ASN A 117 14.26 2.11 14.07
CA ASN A 117 14.90 1.60 12.83
C ASN A 117 14.38 0.23 12.38
N LEU A 118 13.86 -0.59 13.31
CA LEU A 118 13.27 -1.90 13.00
C LEU A 118 12.08 -1.78 12.03
N ILE A 119 11.34 -0.69 12.08
CA ILE A 119 10.17 -0.45 11.22
C ILE A 119 10.60 -0.25 9.77
N GLY A 120 11.66 0.53 9.54
CA GLY A 120 12.19 0.77 8.19
C GLY A 120 12.65 -0.51 7.52
N VAL A 121 13.38 -1.36 8.26
CA VAL A 121 13.82 -2.68 7.80
C VAL A 121 12.62 -3.58 7.47
N LEU A 122 11.61 -3.61 8.35
CA LEU A 122 10.40 -4.40 8.12
C LEU A 122 9.63 -3.94 6.87
N GLY A 123 9.52 -2.64 6.63
CA GLY A 123 8.93 -2.09 5.40
C GLY A 123 9.66 -2.54 4.14
N VAL A 124 10.99 -2.51 4.15
CA VAL A 124 11.83 -3.01 3.04
C VAL A 124 11.62 -4.51 2.80
N MET A 125 11.58 -5.31 3.87
CA MET A 125 11.35 -6.75 3.77
C MET A 125 9.97 -7.06 3.18
N VAL A 126 8.93 -6.31 3.56
CA VAL A 126 7.57 -6.50 3.02
C VAL A 126 7.51 -6.14 1.54
N ILE A 127 8.12 -5.03 1.11
CA ILE A 127 8.20 -4.67 -0.32
C ILE A 127 8.94 -5.74 -1.12
N ALA A 128 10.11 -6.16 -0.64
CA ALA A 128 10.89 -7.19 -1.30
C ALA A 128 10.08 -8.50 -1.39
N GLY A 129 9.38 -8.88 -0.33
CA GLY A 129 8.52 -10.06 -0.28
C GLY A 129 7.34 -9.98 -1.25
N ILE A 130 6.64 -8.85 -1.32
CA ILE A 130 5.51 -8.65 -2.23
C ILE A 130 5.97 -8.70 -3.68
N ASN A 131 7.07 -8.03 -4.01
CA ASN A 131 7.61 -8.04 -5.36
C ASN A 131 8.17 -9.42 -5.75
N ALA A 132 8.84 -10.12 -4.84
CA ALA A 132 9.32 -11.48 -5.06
C ALA A 132 8.14 -12.45 -5.30
N LEU A 133 7.08 -12.34 -4.49
CA LEU A 133 5.87 -13.14 -4.66
C LEU A 133 5.17 -12.82 -5.98
N SER A 134 5.07 -11.54 -6.35
CA SER A 134 4.50 -11.11 -7.63
C SER A 134 5.27 -11.73 -8.80
N LEU A 135 6.60 -11.65 -8.78
CA LEU A 135 7.46 -12.22 -9.82
C LEU A 135 7.35 -13.75 -9.87
N PHE A 136 7.24 -14.41 -8.71
CA PHE A 136 7.01 -15.86 -8.62
C PHE A 136 5.66 -16.29 -9.21
N LEU A 137 4.58 -15.56 -8.89
CA LEU A 137 3.25 -15.83 -9.45
C LEU A 137 3.23 -15.57 -10.97
N THR A 138 3.91 -14.51 -11.44
CA THR A 138 4.11 -14.27 -12.88
C THR A 138 4.90 -15.40 -13.51
N PHE A 139 5.96 -15.91 -12.86
CA PHE A 139 6.74 -17.03 -13.38
C PHE A 139 5.91 -18.30 -13.56
N ILE A 140 5.04 -18.63 -12.60
CA ILE A 140 4.18 -19.82 -12.68
C ILE A 140 3.07 -19.66 -13.73
N GLY A 141 2.44 -18.47 -13.80
CA GLY A 141 1.29 -18.24 -14.68
C GLY A 141 1.66 -17.89 -16.13
N GLU A 142 2.67 -17.03 -16.30
CA GLU A 142 3.03 -16.38 -17.57
C GLU A 142 4.56 -16.15 -17.62
N SER A 143 5.34 -17.23 -17.62
CA SER A 143 6.82 -17.20 -17.52
C SER A 143 7.51 -16.26 -18.53
N GLU A 144 6.95 -16.12 -19.73
CA GLU A 144 7.45 -15.23 -20.78
C GLU A 144 7.38 -13.73 -20.41
N ARG A 145 6.53 -13.36 -19.46
CA ARG A 145 6.38 -11.96 -19.00
C ARG A 145 7.35 -11.59 -17.89
N VAL A 146 8.02 -12.54 -17.26
CA VAL A 146 8.93 -12.27 -16.13
C VAL A 146 10.02 -11.26 -16.53
N ALA A 147 10.62 -11.41 -17.71
CA ALA A 147 11.63 -10.49 -18.21
C ALA A 147 11.10 -9.04 -18.39
N LYS A 148 9.81 -8.89 -18.71
CA LYS A 148 9.15 -7.58 -18.85
C LYS A 148 8.78 -6.96 -17.50
N GLU A 149 8.43 -7.78 -16.51
CA GLU A 149 8.04 -7.33 -15.16
C GLU A 149 9.26 -7.07 -14.25
N MET A 150 10.41 -7.69 -14.54
CA MET A 150 11.60 -7.58 -13.68
C MET A 150 12.12 -6.14 -13.48
N PRO A 151 12.19 -5.26 -14.50
CA PRO A 151 12.56 -3.86 -14.30
C PRO A 151 11.61 -3.12 -13.35
N TYR A 152 10.30 -3.40 -13.43
CA TYR A 152 9.30 -2.83 -12.52
C TYR A 152 9.52 -3.30 -11.09
N VAL A 153 9.70 -4.61 -10.89
CA VAL A 153 9.94 -5.22 -9.56
C VAL A 153 11.20 -4.64 -8.90
N ILE A 154 12.30 -4.53 -9.65
CA ILE A 154 13.55 -3.95 -9.16
C ILE A 154 13.38 -2.46 -8.83
N GLY A 155 12.77 -1.70 -9.75
CA GLY A 155 12.51 -0.28 -9.59
C GLY A 155 11.63 0.02 -8.37
N ASN A 156 10.50 -0.68 -8.26
CA ASN A 156 9.59 -0.60 -7.11
C ASN A 156 10.35 -0.89 -5.81
N THR A 157 11.09 -2.00 -5.75
CA THR A 157 11.81 -2.40 -4.54
C THR A 157 12.83 -1.35 -4.12
N LEU A 158 13.66 -0.87 -5.04
CA LEU A 158 14.70 0.11 -4.73
C LEU A 158 14.10 1.46 -4.32
N ILE A 159 13.16 2.00 -5.11
CA ILE A 159 12.60 3.33 -4.87
C ILE A 159 11.80 3.35 -3.57
N ASN A 160 10.94 2.35 -3.34
CA ASN A 160 10.15 2.31 -2.11
C ASN A 160 11.02 2.01 -0.87
N SER A 161 12.11 1.25 -1.02
CA SER A 161 13.09 1.07 0.07
C SER A 161 13.78 2.38 0.44
N VAL A 162 14.21 3.16 -0.55
CA VAL A 162 14.81 4.49 -0.33
C VAL A 162 13.80 5.42 0.33
N LEU A 163 12.55 5.43 -0.14
CA LEU A 163 11.48 6.23 0.46
C LEU A 163 11.25 5.84 1.93
N ILE A 164 11.12 4.55 2.23
CA ILE A 164 10.90 4.10 3.61
C ILE A 164 12.08 4.42 4.50
N LEU A 165 13.31 4.14 4.09
CA LEU A 165 14.48 4.32 4.95
C LEU A 165 14.80 5.80 5.21
N ASN A 166 14.56 6.69 4.24
CA ASN A 166 14.92 8.10 4.35
C ASN A 166 13.75 9.01 4.73
N VAL A 167 12.54 8.72 4.25
CA VAL A 167 11.38 9.62 4.42
C VAL A 167 10.58 9.26 5.67
N LEU A 168 10.45 7.97 6.00
CA LEU A 168 9.65 7.54 7.17
C LEU A 168 10.19 8.16 8.47
N GLY A 169 11.50 8.06 8.72
CA GLY A 169 12.11 8.60 9.93
C GLY A 169 11.97 10.12 10.06
N VAL A 170 12.12 10.84 8.93
CA VAL A 170 11.93 12.29 8.89
C VAL A 170 10.49 12.65 9.22
N ILE A 171 9.50 12.01 8.57
CA ILE A 171 8.08 12.29 8.82
C ILE A 171 7.72 11.97 10.27
N VAL A 172 8.13 10.82 10.79
CA VAL A 172 7.82 10.40 12.16
C VAL A 172 8.37 11.42 13.17
N ASN A 173 9.60 11.91 13.00
CA ASN A 173 10.20 12.93 13.87
C ASN A 173 9.49 14.30 13.79
N PHE A 174 8.81 14.62 12.69
CA PHE A 174 8.03 15.86 12.58
C PHE A 174 6.63 15.75 13.20
N MET A 175 6.15 14.52 13.46
CA MET A 175 4.76 14.26 13.84
C MET A 175 4.56 13.91 15.31
N ILE A 176 5.63 13.51 16.00
CA ILE A 176 5.71 13.20 17.43
C ILE A 176 6.43 14.34 18.12
#